data_AF-A0A2N1LHS5-F1
#
_entry.id   AF-A0A2N1LHS5-F1
#
_cell.length_a   1.000
_cell.length_b   1.000
_cell.length_c   1.000
_cell.angle_alpha   90.00
_cell.angle_beta   90.00
_cell.angle_gamma   90.00
#
_symmetry.space_group_name_H-M   'P 1'
#
loop_
_entity.id
_entity.type
_entity.pdbx_description
1 polymer ?
#
loop_
_entity_poly.entity_id
_entity_poly.type
_entity_poly.pdbx_seq_one_letter_code
_entity_poly.pdbx_strand_id
1 'polypeptide(L)'
;MVFVPYDQFKNVEFIAEGGFSKIYKATWIDGPVMNGWNNVKIKNKNYKVVLKKLNNSKGITSKELNELKIFHEFSLNRKKNNASRKNYEAQTQVGKYFGITQDPVTKDIMIVMPHYKLGDLTNYLTNNFYSIDWVSKLSKLIQIVTGLINIHSVIWD
;
A
#
# COMPACT_ATOMS: atom_id res chain seq x y z
N MET A 1 -3.73 -0.84 10.76
CA MET A 1 -2.30 -0.85 10.41
C MET A 1 -1.54 -1.61 11.49
N VAL A 2 -0.49 -2.35 11.17
CA VAL A 2 0.36 -3.02 12.19
C VAL A 2 1.74 -2.39 12.27
N PHE A 3 2.34 -2.38 13.46
CA PHE A 3 3.78 -2.15 13.60
C PHE A 3 4.51 -3.47 13.38
N VAL A 4 5.54 -3.47 12.52
CA VAL A 4 6.34 -4.65 12.21
C VAL A 4 7.79 -4.39 12.64
N PRO A 5 8.36 -5.20 13.54
CA PRO A 5 9.79 -5.12 13.87
C PRO A 5 10.67 -5.20 12.62
N TYR A 6 11.71 -4.37 12.53
CA TYR A 6 12.51 -4.24 11.31
C TYR A 6 13.26 -5.53 10.94
N ASP A 7 13.64 -6.34 11.93
CA ASP A 7 14.28 -7.64 11.78
C ASP A 7 13.41 -8.70 11.07
N GLN A 8 12.11 -8.43 10.90
CA GLN A 8 11.21 -9.26 10.09
C GLN A 8 11.40 -9.09 8.58
N PHE A 9 12.24 -8.15 8.14
CA PHE A 9 12.51 -7.88 6.73
C PHE A 9 13.91 -8.36 6.34
N LYS A 10 13.96 -9.29 5.38
CA LYS A 10 15.20 -9.82 4.77
C LYS A 10 15.39 -9.29 3.36
N ASN A 11 16.63 -9.35 2.86
CA ASN A 11 17.00 -8.94 1.51
C ASN A 11 16.51 -7.52 1.20
N VAL A 12 16.78 -6.60 2.12
CA VAL A 12 16.38 -5.19 1.99
C VAL A 12 17.32 -4.54 0.97
N GLU A 13 16.78 -4.19 -0.19
CA GLU A 13 17.54 -3.63 -1.31
C GLU A 13 16.94 -2.29 -1.72
N PHE A 14 17.79 -1.28 -1.88
CA PHE A 14 17.37 0.04 -2.38
C PHE A 14 16.92 -0.06 -3.85
N ILE A 15 15.83 0.64 -4.19
CA ILE A 15 15.26 0.67 -5.54
C ILE A 15 15.38 2.07 -6.15
N ALA A 16 14.95 3.08 -5.41
CA ALA A 16 14.80 4.43 -5.92
C ALA A 16 14.74 5.44 -4.78
N GLU A 17 15.09 6.69 -5.10
CA GLU A 17 14.93 7.84 -4.22
C GLU A 17 14.13 8.91 -4.96
N GLY A 18 13.18 9.52 -4.25
CA GLY A 18 12.48 10.72 -4.68
C GLY A 18 12.62 11.81 -3.64
N GLY A 19 12.05 12.99 -3.88
CA GLY A 19 12.24 14.16 -3.03
C GLY A 19 11.88 13.97 -1.54
N PHE A 20 10.93 13.08 -1.24
CA PHE A 20 10.40 12.89 0.12
C PHE A 20 10.66 11.51 0.72
N SER A 21 11.21 10.58 -0.06
CA SER A 21 11.32 9.19 0.40
C SER A 21 12.33 8.37 -0.36
N LYS A 22 12.90 7.38 0.33
CA LYS A 22 13.68 6.28 -0.25
C LYS A 22 12.84 5.01 -0.31
N ILE A 23 12.92 4.30 -1.42
CA ILE A 23 12.15 3.08 -1.69
C ILE A 23 13.08 1.88 -1.64
N TYR A 24 12.70 0.88 -0.85
CA TYR A 24 13.42 -0.39 -0.75
C TYR A 24 12.46 -1.55 -1.06
N LYS A 25 12.95 -2.62 -1.67
CA LYS A 25 12.24 -3.91 -1.73
C LYS A 25 12.77 -4.79 -0.61
N ALA A 26 11.91 -5.63 -0.05
CA ALA A 26 12.29 -6.59 0.96
C ALA A 26 11.39 -7.82 0.94
N THR A 27 11.81 -8.86 1.65
CA THR A 27 11.01 -10.05 1.95
C THR A 27 10.56 -10.00 3.41
N TRP A 28 9.25 -9.95 3.65
CA TRP A 28 8.67 -10.02 5.00
C TRP A 28 8.49 -11.49 5.40
N ILE A 29 9.25 -11.95 6.40
CA ILE A 29 9.33 -13.35 6.83
C ILE A 29 7.95 -13.89 7.22
N ASP A 30 7.28 -13.21 8.15
CA ASP A 30 5.98 -13.61 8.66
C ASP A 30 4.83 -13.29 7.69
N GLY A 31 5.04 -12.28 6.85
CA GLY A 31 4.08 -11.79 5.88
C GLY A 31 2.83 -11.14 6.48
N PRO A 32 1.97 -10.57 5.63
CA PRO A 32 0.70 -10.01 6.08
C PRO A 32 -0.28 -11.12 6.45
N VAL A 33 -1.12 -10.85 7.45
CA VAL A 33 -2.30 -11.66 7.74
C VAL A 33 -3.40 -11.29 6.74
N MET A 34 -3.88 -12.28 6.00
CA MET A 34 -4.95 -12.13 5.01
C MET A 34 -6.18 -12.93 5.45
N ASN A 35 -7.37 -12.44 5.09
CA ASN A 35 -8.60 -13.19 5.25
C ASN A 35 -8.68 -14.23 4.11
N GLY A 36 -8.59 -15.50 4.47
CA GLY A 36 -8.88 -16.63 3.60
C GLY A 36 -10.39 -16.91 3.52
N TRP A 37 -10.74 -18.00 2.84
CA TRP A 37 -12.13 -18.43 2.73
C TRP A 37 -12.68 -18.82 4.12
N ASN A 38 -13.97 -18.56 4.37
CA ASN A 38 -14.64 -18.83 5.64
C ASN A 38 -13.99 -18.17 6.88
N ASN A 39 -13.48 -16.95 6.74
CA ASN A 39 -12.85 -16.18 7.83
C ASN A 39 -11.57 -16.79 8.43
N VAL A 40 -10.96 -17.77 7.74
CA VAL A 40 -9.67 -18.34 8.17
C VAL A 40 -8.57 -17.31 7.93
N LYS A 41 -7.81 -16.95 8.97
CA LYS A 41 -6.65 -16.05 8.83
C LYS A 41 -5.46 -16.84 8.28
N ILE A 42 -4.95 -16.45 7.11
CA ILE A 42 -3.78 -17.06 6.48
C ILE A 42 -2.59 -16.09 6.58
N LYS A 43 -1.43 -16.59 7.03
CA LYS A 43 -0.15 -15.87 6.95
C LYS A 43 0.52 -16.22 5.63
N ASN A 44 0.76 -15.23 4.77
CA ASN A 44 1.50 -15.44 3.53
C ASN A 44 3.00 -15.23 3.78
N LYS A 45 3.68 -16.25 4.32
CA LYS A 45 5.11 -16.16 4.69
C LYS A 45 5.99 -15.78 3.50
N ASN A 46 7.13 -15.13 3.78
CA ASN A 46 8.09 -14.65 2.78
C ASN A 46 7.46 -13.74 1.72
N TYR A 47 6.56 -12.85 2.14
CA TYR A 47 5.86 -11.95 1.24
C TYR A 47 6.78 -10.84 0.71
N LYS A 48 6.76 -10.60 -0.60
CA LYS A 48 7.51 -9.49 -1.21
C LYS A 48 6.82 -8.16 -0.91
N VAL A 49 7.53 -7.26 -0.25
CA VAL A 49 7.06 -5.94 0.14
C VAL A 49 7.95 -4.84 -0.42
N VAL A 50 7.39 -3.63 -0.44
CA VAL A 50 8.13 -2.38 -0.57
C VAL A 50 8.12 -1.70 0.79
N LEU A 51 9.29 -1.18 1.19
CA LEU A 51 9.46 -0.31 2.34
C LEU A 51 9.70 1.10 1.82
N LYS A 52 8.73 2.00 2.02
CA LYS A 52 8.85 3.42 1.67
C LYS A 52 9.31 4.18 2.91
N LYS A 53 10.61 4.45 3.00
CA LYS A 53 11.24 5.23 4.07
C LYS A 53 10.98 6.72 3.86
N LEU A 54 10.36 7.37 4.83
CA LEU A 54 10.10 8.81 4.80
C LEU A 54 11.34 9.55 5.29
N ASN A 55 11.82 10.51 4.51
CA ASN A 55 13.04 11.27 4.86
C ASN A 55 12.81 12.12 6.11
N ASN A 56 13.78 12.13 7.04
CA ASN A 56 13.77 12.96 8.25
C ASN A 56 12.51 12.79 9.12
N SER A 57 11.96 11.58 9.16
CA SER A 57 10.71 11.27 9.85
C SER A 57 10.88 10.85 11.31
N LYS A 58 12.11 10.89 11.83
CA LYS A 58 12.41 10.66 13.26
C LYS A 58 11.57 11.51 14.22
N GLY A 59 11.14 12.70 13.78
CA GLY A 59 10.35 13.65 14.57
C GLY A 59 8.82 13.58 14.35
N ILE A 60 8.31 12.62 13.56
CA ILE A 60 6.87 12.51 13.30
C ILE A 60 6.11 12.31 14.62
N THR A 61 5.08 13.11 14.81
CA THR A 61 4.22 13.13 15.98
C THR A 61 3.18 12.00 15.95
N SER A 62 2.63 11.69 17.12
CA SER A 62 1.50 10.76 17.24
C SER A 62 0.27 11.21 16.45
N LYS A 63 0.07 12.52 16.26
CA LYS A 63 -1.03 13.09 15.48
C LYS A 63 -0.91 12.76 13.99
N GLU A 64 0.25 12.98 13.39
CA GLU A 64 0.53 12.67 11.98
C GLU A 64 0.42 11.16 11.70
N LEU A 65 0.90 10.31 12.63
CA LEU A 65 0.70 8.87 12.57
C LEU A 65 -0.78 8.46 12.66
N ASN A 66 -1.58 9.21 13.43
CA ASN A 66 -3.00 8.95 13.58
C ASN A 66 -3.77 9.26 12.28
N GLU A 67 -3.43 10.34 11.58
CA GLU A 67 -3.99 10.66 10.25
C GLU A 67 -3.73 9.52 9.25
N LEU A 68 -2.50 9.01 9.22
CA LEU A 68 -2.14 7.88 8.36
C LEU A 68 -2.90 6.60 8.72
N LYS A 69 -3.16 6.38 10.01
CA LYS A 69 -3.96 5.26 10.50
C LYS A 69 -5.44 5.39 10.10
N ILE A 70 -6.04 6.57 10.25
CA ILE A 70 -7.42 6.86 9.84
C ILE A 70 -7.58 6.62 8.34
N PHE A 71 -6.67 7.15 7.52
CA PHE A 71 -6.68 6.93 6.08
C PHE A 71 -6.60 5.44 5.71
N HIS A 72 -5.71 4.70 6.37
CA HIS A 72 -5.60 3.26 6.20
C HIS A 72 -6.90 2.53 6.58
N GLU A 73 -7.50 2.85 7.73
CA GLU A 73 -8.74 2.22 8.20
C GLU A 73 -9.93 2.53 7.28
N PHE A 74 -10.04 3.77 6.80
CA PHE A 74 -11.02 4.14 5.79
C PHE A 74 -10.86 3.30 4.51
N SER A 75 -9.62 3.17 4.02
CA SER A 75 -9.33 2.35 2.83
C SER A 75 -9.67 0.86 3.02
N LEU A 76 -9.79 0.37 4.26
CA LEU A 76 -10.24 -0.99 4.55
C LEU A 76 -11.76 -1.07 4.76
N ASN A 77 -12.39 -0.06 5.35
CA ASN A 77 -13.78 -0.13 5.79
C ASN A 77 -14.82 0.05 4.68
N ARG A 78 -14.46 0.64 3.52
CA ARG A 78 -15.35 0.63 2.34
C ARG A 78 -15.72 -0.80 1.87
N LYS A 79 -14.97 -1.82 2.30
CA LYS A 79 -15.30 -3.24 2.10
C LYS A 79 -16.66 -3.65 2.69
N LYS A 80 -17.18 -2.93 3.70
CA LYS A 80 -18.41 -3.30 4.43
C LYS A 80 -19.68 -2.68 3.85
N ASN A 81 -19.61 -1.47 3.28
CA ASN A 81 -20.81 -0.72 2.88
C ASN A 81 -21.35 -1.13 1.50
N ASN A 82 -20.60 -1.90 0.71
CA ASN A 82 -21.04 -2.47 -0.58
C ASN A 82 -21.33 -3.98 -0.49
N ALA A 83 -21.90 -4.44 0.63
CA ALA A 83 -22.20 -5.85 0.92
C ALA A 83 -23.18 -6.53 -0.07
N SER A 84 -23.69 -5.82 -1.07
CA SER A 84 -24.53 -6.35 -2.15
C SER A 84 -23.74 -7.00 -3.31
N ARG A 85 -22.40 -6.90 -3.35
CA ARG A 85 -21.54 -7.69 -4.27
C ARG A 85 -20.63 -8.64 -3.48
N LYS A 86 -21.20 -9.72 -2.97
CA LYS A 86 -20.57 -10.67 -2.02
C LYS A 86 -19.30 -11.40 -2.49
N ASN A 87 -18.83 -11.28 -3.73
CA ASN A 87 -17.79 -12.17 -4.27
C ASN A 87 -16.54 -11.49 -4.88
N TYR A 88 -16.38 -10.17 -4.77
CA TYR A 88 -15.16 -9.49 -5.21
C TYR A 88 -14.63 -8.60 -4.09
N GLU A 89 -13.32 -8.67 -3.79
CA GLU A 89 -12.67 -7.69 -2.92
C GLU A 89 -13.00 -6.29 -3.49
N ALA A 90 -13.85 -5.51 -2.80
CA ALA A 90 -14.11 -4.14 -3.16
C ALA A 90 -12.79 -3.37 -2.99
N GLN A 91 -12.09 -3.16 -4.11
CA GLN A 91 -10.84 -2.42 -4.14
C GLN A 91 -11.19 -0.93 -4.09
N THR A 92 -10.67 -0.23 -3.08
CA THR A 92 -10.79 1.24 -2.97
C THR A 92 -10.03 1.98 -4.09
N GLN A 93 -9.36 1.26 -4.98
CA GLN A 93 -8.46 1.80 -6.02
C GLN A 93 -7.34 2.68 -5.43
N VAL A 94 -7.07 2.51 -4.13
CA VAL A 94 -5.97 3.12 -3.39
C VAL A 94 -4.98 2.02 -3.01
N GLY A 95 -3.69 2.34 -3.05
CA GLY A 95 -2.62 1.40 -2.68
C GLY A 95 -2.85 0.81 -1.29
N LYS A 96 -2.62 -0.50 -1.13
CA LYS A 96 -2.72 -1.15 0.18
C LYS A 96 -1.50 -0.77 1.01
N TYR A 97 -1.70 -0.53 2.31
CA TYR A 97 -0.63 -0.41 3.29
C TYR A 97 -0.84 -1.50 4.33
N PHE A 98 0.17 -2.29 4.62
CA PHE A 98 0.07 -3.31 5.66
C PHE A 98 0.36 -2.72 7.04
N GLY A 99 1.32 -1.82 7.11
CA GLY A 99 1.94 -1.47 8.37
C GLY A 99 2.96 -0.36 8.25
N ILE A 100 3.61 -0.11 9.38
CA ILE A 100 4.84 0.66 9.45
C ILE A 100 5.92 -0.16 10.15
N THR A 101 7.17 0.17 9.85
CA THR A 101 8.35 -0.22 10.61
C THR A 101 9.22 1.00 10.83
N GLN A 102 10.31 0.86 11.57
CA GLN A 102 11.25 1.94 11.83
C GLN A 102 12.66 1.50 11.44
N ASP A 103 13.35 2.36 10.69
CA ASP A 103 14.75 2.13 10.35
C ASP A 103 15.59 2.07 11.64
N PRO A 104 16.37 1.01 11.86
CA PRO A 104 17.08 0.82 13.13
C PRO A 104 18.18 1.87 13.35
N VAL A 105 18.73 2.45 12.27
CA VAL A 105 19.83 3.42 12.30
C VAL A 105 19.30 4.84 12.37
N THR A 106 18.51 5.26 11.38
CA THR A 106 18.08 6.67 11.28
C THR A 106 16.85 6.97 12.13
N LYS A 107 16.14 5.93 12.58
CA LYS A 107 14.85 6.02 13.28
C LYS A 107 13.71 6.60 12.44
N ASP A 108 13.91 6.73 11.13
CA ASP A 108 12.87 7.14 10.20
C ASP A 108 11.79 6.06 10.09
N ILE A 109 10.55 6.50 9.94
CA ILE A 109 9.40 5.64 9.69
C ILE A 109 9.46 5.13 8.25
N MET A 110 9.13 3.85 8.09
CA MET A 110 8.99 3.20 6.80
C MET A 110 7.59 2.61 6.68
N ILE A 111 6.89 2.93 5.60
CA ILE A 111 5.58 2.37 5.29
C ILE A 111 5.78 1.02 4.59
N VAL A 112 5.09 -0.01 5.09
CA VAL A 112 5.13 -1.38 4.56
C VAL A 112 3.97 -1.56 3.59
N MET A 113 4.28 -1.83 2.33
CA MET A 113 3.30 -1.96 1.24
C MET A 113 3.57 -3.21 0.40
N PRO A 114 2.56 -3.76 -0.31
CA PRO A 114 2.79 -4.88 -1.22
C PRO A 114 3.70 -4.47 -2.37
N HIS A 115 4.55 -5.40 -2.80
CA HIS A 115 5.35 -5.18 -4.00
C HIS A 115 4.51 -5.42 -5.26
N TYR A 116 4.28 -4.37 -6.05
CA TYR A 116 3.58 -4.43 -7.32
C TYR A 116 4.56 -4.76 -8.45
N LYS A 117 4.48 -5.98 -8.99
CA LYS A 117 5.42 -6.51 -10.01
C LYS A 117 5.49 -5.66 -11.28
N LEU A 118 4.39 -5.00 -11.65
CA LEU A 118 4.32 -4.17 -12.86
C LEU A 118 4.90 -2.76 -12.66
N GLY A 119 5.38 -2.44 -11.46
CA GLY A 119 5.93 -1.12 -11.14
C GLY A 119 4.86 -0.04 -11.06
N ASP A 120 5.28 1.20 -11.27
CA ASP A 120 4.39 2.36 -11.33
C ASP A 120 3.66 2.48 -12.68
N LEU A 121 2.54 3.19 -12.66
CA LEU A 121 1.68 3.37 -13.83
C LEU A 121 2.41 4.07 -14.98
N THR A 122 3.30 5.02 -14.68
CA THR A 122 4.06 5.76 -15.70
C THR A 122 4.94 4.80 -16.49
N ASN A 123 5.78 4.02 -15.80
CA ASN A 123 6.63 3.01 -16.44
C ASN A 123 5.81 1.96 -17.19
N TYR A 124 4.68 1.52 -16.64
CA TYR A 124 3.80 0.60 -17.32
C TYR A 124 3.23 1.19 -18.62
N LEU A 125 2.74 2.43 -18.58
CA LEU A 125 2.17 3.10 -19.76
C LEU A 125 3.24 3.44 -20.78
N THR A 126 4.39 3.98 -20.38
CA THR A 126 5.49 4.31 -21.31
C THR A 126 5.91 3.09 -22.13
N ASN A 127 5.96 1.91 -21.52
CA ASN A 127 6.37 0.68 -22.22
C ASN A 127 5.25 -0.01 -23.00
N ASN A 128 3.97 0.27 -22.70
CA ASN A 128 2.84 -0.50 -23.23
C ASN A 128 1.72 0.36 -23.82
N PHE A 129 1.90 1.68 -23.99
CA PHE A 129 0.79 2.58 -24.32
C PHE A 129 0.04 2.16 -25.58
N TYR A 130 0.76 1.78 -26.64
CA TYR A 130 0.16 1.38 -27.91
C TYR A 130 -0.39 -0.06 -27.92
N SER A 131 0.06 -0.92 -27.01
CA SER A 131 -0.40 -2.31 -26.91
C SER A 131 -1.66 -2.47 -26.05
N ILE A 132 -2.00 -1.48 -25.23
CA ILE A 132 -3.22 -1.50 -24.41
C ILE A 132 -4.40 -1.01 -25.27
N ASP A 133 -5.47 -1.80 -25.34
CA ASP A 133 -6.69 -1.42 -26.03
C ASP A 133 -7.42 -0.25 -25.34
N TRP A 134 -8.28 0.43 -26.09
CA TRP A 134 -8.95 1.64 -25.61
C TRP A 134 -9.87 1.39 -24.41
N VAL A 135 -10.56 0.24 -24.38
CA VAL A 135 -11.46 -0.12 -23.28
C VAL A 135 -10.65 -0.34 -22.00
N SER A 136 -9.49 -1.01 -22.08
CA SER A 136 -8.57 -1.16 -20.97
C SER A 136 -8.03 0.18 -20.45
N LYS A 137 -7.70 1.12 -21.34
CA LYS A 137 -7.27 2.48 -20.95
C LYS A 137 -8.38 3.21 -20.19
N LEU A 138 -9.60 3.20 -20.73
CA LEU A 138 -10.75 3.83 -20.10
C LEU A 138 -11.06 3.21 -18.73
N SER A 139 -10.98 1.88 -18.62
CA SER A 139 -11.15 1.17 -17.35
C SER A 139 -10.14 1.62 -16.30
N LYS A 140 -8.86 1.75 -16.67
CA LYS A 140 -7.81 2.27 -15.76
C LYS A 140 -8.08 3.72 -15.34
N LEU A 141 -8.54 4.57 -16.25
CA LEU A 141 -8.91 5.95 -15.92
C LEU A 141 -10.06 6.01 -14.90
N ILE A 142 -11.11 5.21 -15.12
CA ILE A 142 -12.24 5.10 -14.19
C ILE A 142 -11.77 4.63 -12.81
N GLN A 143 -10.82 3.67 -12.74
CA GLN A 143 -10.23 3.23 -11.48
C GLN A 143 -9.48 4.37 -10.76
N ILE A 144 -8.70 5.18 -11.48
CA ILE A 144 -8.00 6.35 -10.90
C ILE A 144 -9.00 7.36 -10.36
N VAL A 145 -10.02 7.74 -11.14
CA VAL A 145 -11.07 8.69 -10.72
C VAL A 145 -11.81 8.15 -9.49
N THR A 146 -12.14 6.87 -9.47
CA THR A 146 -12.77 6.21 -8.31
C THR A 146 -11.87 6.29 -7.08
N GLY A 147 -10.56 6.04 -7.23
CA GLY A 147 -9.59 6.17 -6.14
C GLY A 147 -9.54 7.58 -5.57
N LEU A 148 -9.54 8.60 -6.44
CA LEU A 148 -9.56 10.01 -6.04
C LEU A 148 -10.83 10.38 -5.28
N ILE A 149 -12.01 9.99 -5.78
CA ILE A 149 -13.30 10.20 -5.08
C ILE A 149 -13.24 9.58 -3.68
N ASN A 150 -12.67 8.38 -3.56
CA ASN A 150 -12.56 7.68 -2.28
C ASN A 150 -11.62 8.39 -1.31
N ILE A 151 -10.52 8.98 -1.80
CA ILE A 151 -9.59 9.76 -0.97
C ILE A 151 -10.27 11.04 -0.49
N HIS A 152 -10.95 11.75 -1.39
CA HIS A 152 -11.64 12.99 -1.05
C HIS A 152 -12.73 12.78 0.01
N SER A 153 -13.44 11.64 0.00
CA SER A 153 -14.45 11.35 1.02
C SER A 153 -13.92 11.16 2.44
N VAL A 154 -12.60 11.08 2.66
CA VAL A 154 -11.99 10.94 4.01
C VAL A 154 -11.66 12.29 4.65
N ILE A 155 -11.52 13.33 3.83
CA ILE A 155 -10.87 14.60 4.24
C ILE A 155 -11.89 15.66 4.71
N TRP A 156 -13.20 15.41 4.58
CA TRP A 156 -14.25 16.42 4.82
C TRP A 156 -15.23 16.10 5.96
N ASP A 157 -14.92 15.13 6.83
CA ASP A 157 -15.67 14.86 8.09
C ASP A 157 -14.72 14.99 9.30
#